data_AF-A0A356RA24-F1
#
_entry.id   AF-A0A356RA24-F1
#
_cell.length_a   1.000
_cell.length_b   1.000
_cell.length_c   1.000
_cell.angle_alpha   90.00
_cell.angle_beta   90.00
_cell.angle_gamma   90.00
#
_symmetry.space_group_name_H-M   'P 1'
#
loop_
_entity.id
_entity.type
_entity.pdbx_description
1 polymer ?
#
loop_
_entity_poly.entity_id
_entity_poly.type
_entity_poly.pdbx_seq_one_letter_code
_entity_poly.pdbx_strand_id
1 'polypeptide(L)'
;MSPLNLVNLTPLMALTTGKFNLKIGVIDGPVATDHPDFNDTFFHVLPGNPPGKCSRNDSIACSHGTFVVGVLSAQRQSLAPSICPGCPLVIRSIFPEKTVGNSQIPSADPLTLATAILESIAAGVRIINLSLDLSPPTVLGEQSLEEALNYAAQQGVIIVAAAGNQATIGSSVITRHPWVIPVVACDFQGRPTGQSNLANSISKRGLSAPGDHIISTGIHGKPRTFSGTSAAAPFVTGAIALLWSQFPRATATQVRFSLTQGYLRRQPSLVPPLLNAWAAYQFMGKEFNLL
;
A
#
# COMPACT_ATOMS: atom_id res chain seq x y z
N MET A 1 -13.16 -5.04 -17.77
CA MET A 1 -13.45 -5.14 -16.32
C MET A 1 -12.70 -4.01 -15.62
N SER A 2 -13.29 -3.29 -14.66
CA SER A 2 -12.56 -2.23 -13.93
C SER A 2 -11.55 -2.83 -12.94
N PRO A 3 -10.51 -2.09 -12.51
CA PRO A 3 -9.57 -2.55 -11.49
C PRO A 3 -10.27 -3.01 -10.21
N LEU A 4 -11.26 -2.23 -9.73
CA LEU A 4 -12.01 -2.52 -8.51
C LEU A 4 -12.84 -3.80 -8.61
N ASN A 5 -13.45 -4.05 -9.77
CA ASN A 5 -14.24 -5.26 -10.00
C ASN A 5 -13.35 -6.51 -10.11
N LEU A 6 -12.15 -6.39 -10.67
CA LEU A 6 -11.20 -7.51 -10.79
C LEU A 6 -10.85 -8.10 -9.41
N VAL A 7 -10.79 -7.27 -8.37
CA VAL A 7 -10.47 -7.70 -6.99
C VAL A 7 -11.67 -7.68 -6.04
N ASN A 8 -12.88 -7.60 -6.59
CA ASN A 8 -14.14 -7.57 -5.84
C ASN A 8 -14.17 -6.54 -4.70
N LEU A 9 -13.62 -5.34 -4.93
CA LEU A 9 -13.62 -4.25 -3.95
C LEU A 9 -14.94 -3.47 -3.92
N THR A 10 -15.59 -3.32 -5.07
CA THR A 10 -16.84 -2.54 -5.24
C THR A 10 -17.91 -2.82 -4.18
N PRO A 11 -18.30 -4.08 -3.87
CA PRO A 11 -19.31 -4.33 -2.84
C PRO A 11 -18.86 -3.93 -1.44
N LEU A 12 -17.57 -4.08 -1.10
CA LEU A 12 -17.04 -3.65 0.20
C LEU A 12 -17.00 -2.12 0.31
N MET A 13 -16.65 -1.41 -0.77
CA MET A 13 -16.71 0.05 -0.85
C MET A 13 -18.15 0.59 -0.75
N ALA A 14 -19.15 -0.19 -1.16
CA ALA A 14 -20.56 0.19 -0.98
C ALA A 14 -21.00 0.14 0.50
N LEU A 15 -20.39 -0.72 1.32
CA LEU A 15 -20.70 -0.86 2.74
C LEU A 15 -20.07 0.23 3.62
N THR A 16 -18.91 0.76 3.22
CA THR A 16 -18.20 1.78 4.00
C THR A 16 -17.20 2.55 3.16
N THR A 17 -16.93 3.78 3.58
CA THR A 17 -15.83 4.61 3.07
C THR A 17 -14.57 4.51 3.94
N GLY A 18 -14.62 3.81 5.07
CA GLY A 18 -13.59 3.83 6.12
C GLY A 18 -14.14 4.28 7.47
N LYS A 19 -13.29 4.22 8.50
CA LYS A 19 -13.55 4.81 9.82
C LYS A 19 -12.41 5.73 10.23
N PHE A 20 -12.77 6.85 10.86
CA PHE A 20 -11.81 7.86 11.30
C PHE A 20 -10.78 7.34 12.32
N ASN A 21 -11.14 6.35 13.14
CA ASN A 21 -10.20 5.77 14.10
C ASN A 21 -9.21 4.75 13.50
N LEU A 22 -9.30 4.47 12.19
CA LEU A 22 -8.38 3.60 11.48
C LEU A 22 -7.45 4.45 10.59
N LYS A 23 -6.25 4.73 11.12
CA LYS A 23 -5.23 5.49 10.40
C LYS A 23 -4.38 4.58 9.52
N ILE A 24 -4.14 5.00 8.29
CA ILE A 24 -3.23 4.36 7.34
C ILE A 24 -1.95 5.19 7.23
N GLY A 25 -0.80 4.59 7.50
CA GLY A 25 0.50 5.17 7.21
C GLY A 25 0.85 5.03 5.74
N VAL A 26 1.27 6.11 5.10
CA VAL A 26 1.84 6.10 3.74
C VAL A 26 3.27 6.58 3.83
N ILE A 27 4.22 5.67 3.64
CA ILE A 27 5.65 5.97 3.62
C ILE A 27 6.12 6.00 2.17
N ASP A 28 6.32 7.20 1.63
CA ASP A 28 6.55 7.43 0.20
C ASP A 28 7.29 8.78 -0.02
N GLY A 29 7.10 9.43 -1.16
CA GLY A 29 7.41 10.84 -1.36
C GLY A 29 6.41 11.77 -0.66
N PRO A 30 6.63 13.08 -0.72
CA PRO A 30 5.66 14.04 -0.22
C PRO A 30 4.33 13.95 -0.98
N VAL A 31 3.27 14.50 -0.39
CA VAL A 31 1.91 14.47 -0.96
C VAL A 31 1.40 15.88 -1.19
N ALA A 32 0.72 16.10 -2.33
CA ALA A 32 0.00 17.33 -2.62
C ALA A 32 -1.32 17.35 -1.83
N THR A 33 -1.22 17.56 -0.51
CA THR A 33 -2.37 17.46 0.41
C THR A 33 -3.47 18.48 0.16
N ASP A 34 -3.14 19.59 -0.51
CA ASP A 34 -4.09 20.68 -0.82
C ASP A 34 -4.79 20.44 -2.17
N HIS A 35 -4.65 19.23 -2.75
CA HIS A 35 -5.24 18.89 -4.03
C HIS A 35 -6.78 18.77 -3.91
N PRO A 36 -7.58 19.26 -4.88
CA PRO A 36 -9.05 19.23 -4.81
C PRO A 36 -9.66 17.85 -4.58
N ASP A 37 -9.10 16.80 -5.21
CA ASP A 37 -9.52 15.41 -4.98
C ASP A 37 -9.38 14.94 -3.52
N PHE A 38 -8.69 15.69 -2.65
CA PHE A 38 -8.45 15.34 -1.24
C PHE A 38 -9.15 16.27 -0.25
N ASN A 39 -10.11 17.09 -0.68
CA ASN A 39 -10.78 18.06 0.20
C ASN A 39 -11.41 17.44 1.46
N ASP A 40 -11.84 16.18 1.40
CA ASP A 40 -12.42 15.45 2.54
C ASP A 40 -11.42 14.49 3.23
N THR A 41 -10.16 14.47 2.77
CA THR A 41 -9.13 13.58 3.31
C THR A 41 -8.50 14.18 4.56
N PHE A 42 -8.46 13.39 5.63
CA PHE A 42 -7.77 13.78 6.86
C PHE A 42 -6.30 13.39 6.81
N PHE A 43 -5.43 14.37 6.60
CA PHE A 43 -3.98 14.18 6.63
C PHE A 43 -3.38 14.52 8.00
N HIS A 44 -2.52 13.63 8.48
CA HIS A 44 -1.55 13.92 9.53
C HIS A 44 -0.14 13.77 8.94
N VAL A 45 0.47 14.88 8.54
CA VAL A 45 1.81 14.87 7.95
C VAL A 45 2.84 14.89 9.08
N LEU A 46 3.64 13.84 9.19
CA LEU A 46 4.70 13.77 10.18
C LEU A 46 5.85 14.71 9.81
N PRO A 47 6.50 15.35 10.81
CA PRO A 47 7.71 16.12 10.56
C PRO A 47 8.81 15.19 10.05
N GLY A 48 9.69 15.70 9.20
CA GLY A 48 10.80 14.94 8.65
C GLY A 48 11.59 15.75 7.64
N ASN A 49 12.79 15.26 7.34
CA ASN A 49 13.57 15.68 6.18
C ASN A 49 13.82 14.43 5.33
N PRO A 50 13.20 14.31 4.14
CA PRO A 50 12.40 15.33 3.45
C PRO A 50 11.02 15.61 4.10
N PRO A 51 10.43 16.80 3.86
CA PRO A 51 9.10 17.14 4.35
C PRO A 51 8.03 16.24 3.71
N GLY A 52 6.92 16.01 4.43
CA GLY A 52 5.83 15.16 3.93
C GLY A 52 4.83 15.85 3.00
N LYS A 53 4.88 17.18 2.87
CA LYS A 53 4.02 17.96 1.98
C LYS A 53 4.79 18.38 0.74
N CYS A 54 4.16 18.29 -0.43
CA CYS A 54 4.79 18.69 -1.67
C CYS A 54 5.12 20.18 -1.69
N SER A 55 6.30 20.49 -2.20
CA SER A 55 6.80 21.83 -2.43
C SER A 55 7.05 22.12 -3.91
N ARG A 56 7.21 21.09 -4.74
CA ARG A 56 7.48 21.20 -6.17
C ARG A 56 6.48 20.43 -7.00
N ASN A 57 6.03 21.08 -8.06
CA ASN A 57 5.06 20.53 -9.00
C ASN A 57 5.72 19.66 -10.10
N ASP A 58 7.04 19.53 -10.13
CA ASP A 58 7.76 18.69 -11.10
C ASP A 58 8.50 17.53 -10.42
N SER A 59 8.18 17.25 -9.17
CA SER A 59 8.86 16.21 -8.41
C SER A 59 8.31 14.82 -8.71
N ILE A 60 9.22 13.89 -9.05
CA ILE A 60 8.89 12.47 -9.22
C ILE A 60 8.35 11.88 -7.91
N ALA A 61 9.02 12.16 -6.79
CA ALA A 61 8.62 11.70 -5.45
C ALA A 61 7.23 12.24 -5.06
N CYS A 62 7.02 13.55 -5.23
CA CYS A 62 5.70 14.17 -4.98
C CYS A 62 4.61 13.54 -5.85
N SER A 63 4.89 13.35 -7.14
CA SER A 63 3.92 12.77 -8.06
C SER A 63 3.58 11.33 -7.73
N HIS A 64 4.55 10.56 -7.24
CA HIS A 64 4.33 9.17 -6.85
C HIS A 64 3.53 9.08 -5.54
N GLY A 65 3.91 9.82 -4.50
CA GLY A 65 3.17 9.87 -3.24
C GLY A 65 1.72 10.33 -3.43
N THR A 66 1.50 11.38 -4.22
CA THR A 66 0.16 11.87 -4.57
C THR A 66 -0.66 10.83 -5.34
N PHE A 67 -0.03 10.10 -6.28
CA PHE A 67 -0.68 9.02 -7.01
C PHE A 67 -1.14 7.89 -6.08
N VAL A 68 -0.27 7.43 -5.17
CA VAL A 68 -0.56 6.37 -4.20
C VAL A 68 -1.69 6.79 -3.27
N VAL A 69 -1.64 8.02 -2.75
CA VAL A 69 -2.71 8.59 -1.92
C VAL A 69 -4.02 8.67 -2.69
N GLY A 70 -4.00 9.01 -3.98
CA GLY A 70 -5.20 9.03 -4.83
C GLY A 70 -5.91 7.68 -4.90
N VAL A 71 -5.16 6.57 -4.99
CA VAL A 71 -5.75 5.22 -4.99
C VAL A 71 -6.49 4.94 -3.68
N LEU A 72 -5.97 5.45 -2.56
CA LEU A 72 -6.55 5.25 -1.24
C LEU A 72 -7.69 6.20 -0.92
N SER A 73 -7.51 7.51 -1.11
CA SER A 73 -8.32 8.51 -0.39
C SER A 73 -8.80 9.69 -1.23
N ALA A 74 -8.59 9.65 -2.56
CA ALA A 74 -9.27 10.62 -3.42
C ALA A 74 -10.81 10.55 -3.23
N GLN A 75 -11.48 11.64 -3.54
CA GLN A 75 -12.93 11.69 -3.61
C GLN A 75 -13.47 10.66 -4.62
N ARG A 76 -14.63 10.05 -4.33
CA ARG A 76 -15.23 9.01 -5.20
C ARG A 76 -15.69 9.53 -6.56
N GLN A 77 -15.81 10.85 -6.70
CA GLN A 77 -16.12 11.54 -7.96
C GLN A 77 -14.89 11.69 -8.87
N SER A 78 -13.68 11.44 -8.36
CA SER A 78 -12.46 11.43 -9.16
C SER A 78 -12.37 10.18 -10.04
N LEU A 79 -11.41 10.16 -10.97
CA LEU A 79 -11.09 8.94 -11.75
C LEU A 79 -10.25 7.92 -10.97
N ALA A 80 -9.79 8.28 -9.77
CA ALA A 80 -8.97 7.40 -8.95
C ALA A 80 -9.82 6.28 -8.31
N PRO A 81 -9.21 5.15 -7.91
CA PRO A 81 -9.91 4.07 -7.23
C PRO A 81 -10.62 4.47 -5.92
N SER A 82 -10.11 5.47 -5.20
CA SER A 82 -10.77 6.06 -4.02
C SER A 82 -11.27 5.01 -3.01
N ILE A 83 -10.39 4.08 -2.63
CA ILE A 83 -10.80 2.85 -1.95
C ILE A 83 -11.30 3.12 -0.52
N CYS A 84 -10.54 3.86 0.29
CA CYS A 84 -10.89 4.25 1.66
C CYS A 84 -10.79 5.78 1.91
N PRO A 85 -11.67 6.62 1.30
CA PRO A 85 -11.65 8.07 1.48
C PRO A 85 -11.98 8.52 2.91
N GLY A 86 -12.67 7.70 3.70
CA GLY A 86 -12.97 7.95 5.12
C GLY A 86 -11.89 7.49 6.10
N CYS A 87 -10.78 6.90 5.61
CA CYS A 87 -9.63 6.55 6.44
C CYS A 87 -8.64 7.73 6.53
N PRO A 88 -8.26 8.21 7.73
CA PRO A 88 -7.21 9.21 7.84
C PRO A 88 -5.85 8.66 7.42
N LEU A 89 -5.05 9.53 6.79
CA LEU A 89 -3.73 9.18 6.28
C LEU A 89 -2.63 9.86 7.11
N VAL A 90 -1.68 9.07 7.59
CA VAL A 90 -0.45 9.56 8.20
C VAL A 90 0.64 9.53 7.13
N ILE A 91 1.12 10.70 6.72
CA ILE A 91 2.10 10.83 5.64
C ILE A 91 3.49 10.95 6.25
N ARG A 92 4.40 10.06 5.85
CA ARG A 92 5.81 10.13 6.21
C ARG A 92 6.68 10.04 4.97
N SER A 93 7.24 11.16 4.54
CA SER A 93 8.09 11.15 3.35
C SER A 93 9.50 10.66 3.67
N ILE A 94 10.05 9.78 2.84
CA ILE A 94 11.46 9.34 2.90
C ILE A 94 12.22 9.62 1.60
N PHE A 95 11.52 10.12 0.57
CA PHE A 95 12.09 10.42 -0.74
C PHE A 95 12.15 11.92 -1.01
N PRO A 96 13.33 12.51 -1.22
CA PRO A 96 13.46 13.93 -1.47
C PRO A 96 12.88 14.33 -2.83
N GLU A 97 12.39 15.57 -2.92
CA GLU A 97 11.87 16.12 -4.17
C GLU A 97 13.00 16.43 -5.15
N LYS A 98 13.23 15.52 -6.10
CA LYS A 98 14.13 15.73 -7.27
C LYS A 98 13.32 16.07 -8.52
N THR A 99 13.91 16.86 -9.42
CA THR A 99 13.33 17.25 -10.72
C THR A 99 13.43 16.12 -11.74
N VAL A 100 12.52 16.10 -12.73
CA VAL A 100 12.48 15.13 -13.84
C VAL A 100 13.78 15.07 -14.65
N GLY A 101 14.56 16.17 -14.69
CA GLY A 101 15.85 16.22 -15.39
C GLY A 101 17.01 15.52 -14.67
N ASN A 102 16.84 15.19 -13.38
CA ASN A 102 17.77 14.33 -12.66
C ASN A 102 17.32 12.88 -12.84
N SER A 103 17.93 12.16 -13.79
CA SER A 103 17.60 10.79 -14.20
C SER A 103 17.68 9.70 -13.11
N GLN A 104 17.87 10.07 -11.83
CA GLN A 104 17.89 9.13 -10.72
C GLN A 104 16.51 9.05 -10.05
N ILE A 105 15.90 7.87 -10.15
CA ILE A 105 14.78 7.47 -9.29
C ILE A 105 15.21 7.68 -7.83
N PRO A 106 14.42 8.41 -7.00
CA PRO A 106 14.74 8.57 -5.60
C PRO A 106 14.82 7.20 -4.92
N SER A 107 15.95 6.92 -4.26
CA SER A 107 16.10 5.76 -3.38
C SER A 107 16.18 6.25 -1.94
N ALA A 108 15.72 5.42 -1.01
CA ALA A 108 15.80 5.68 0.42
C ALA A 108 16.68 4.61 1.07
N ASP A 109 17.45 5.03 2.07
CA ASP A 109 18.26 4.12 2.87
C ASP A 109 17.35 3.31 3.84
N PRO A 110 17.62 2.01 4.05
CA PRO A 110 16.86 1.17 4.97
C PRO A 110 16.73 1.71 6.40
N LEU A 111 17.72 2.43 6.93
CA LEU A 111 17.65 3.03 8.26
C LEU A 111 16.61 4.15 8.33
N THR A 112 16.52 4.95 7.26
CA THR A 112 15.49 5.98 7.11
C THR A 112 14.10 5.34 7.06
N LEU A 113 13.96 4.22 6.34
CA LEU A 113 12.69 3.48 6.32
C LEU A 113 12.35 2.89 7.69
N ALA A 114 13.32 2.29 8.39
CA ALA A 114 13.13 1.75 9.73
C ALA A 114 12.59 2.83 10.69
N THR A 115 13.21 4.01 10.68
CA THR A 115 12.78 5.17 11.46
C THR A 115 11.36 5.60 11.09
N ALA A 116 11.06 5.73 9.80
CA ALA A 116 9.74 6.13 9.32
C ALA A 116 8.63 5.13 9.71
N ILE A 117 8.93 3.82 9.74
CA ILE A 117 8.00 2.79 10.23
C ILE A 117 7.71 3.02 11.72
N LEU A 118 8.74 3.21 12.55
CA LEU A 118 8.59 3.44 13.99
C LEU A 118 7.79 4.71 14.28
N GLU A 119 8.08 5.81 13.59
CA GLU A 119 7.36 7.08 13.72
C GLU A 119 5.89 6.96 13.29
N SER A 120 5.61 6.20 12.23
CA SER A 120 4.24 5.94 11.78
C SER A 120 3.46 5.12 12.82
N ILE A 121 4.09 4.09 13.41
CA ILE A 121 3.50 3.30 14.50
C ILE A 121 3.21 4.18 15.71
N ALA A 122 4.16 5.04 16.11
CA ALA A 122 3.98 5.98 17.22
C ALA A 122 2.83 6.98 16.95
N ALA A 123 2.56 7.32 15.69
CA ALA A 123 1.42 8.15 15.29
C ALA A 123 0.05 7.41 15.31
N GLY A 124 0.05 6.12 15.65
CA GLY A 124 -1.13 5.30 15.84
C GLY A 124 -1.71 4.71 14.55
N VAL A 125 -0.87 4.47 13.53
CA VAL A 125 -1.31 3.78 12.32
C VAL A 125 -1.62 2.31 12.60
N ARG A 126 -2.61 1.76 11.90
CA ARG A 126 -2.97 0.33 11.98
C ARG A 126 -2.44 -0.46 10.79
N ILE A 127 -2.19 0.23 9.68
CA ILE A 127 -1.71 -0.32 8.42
C ILE A 127 -0.67 0.65 7.86
N ILE A 128 0.40 0.15 7.28
CA ILE A 128 1.40 0.95 6.57
C ILE A 128 1.49 0.47 5.12
N ASN A 129 1.36 1.39 4.18
CA ASN A 129 1.61 1.17 2.76
C ASN A 129 3.04 1.59 2.41
N LEU A 130 3.83 0.65 1.88
CA LEU A 130 5.19 0.86 1.39
C LEU A 130 5.23 0.66 -0.13
N SER A 131 5.20 1.75 -0.89
CA SER A 131 5.27 1.72 -2.36
C SER A 131 6.63 2.21 -2.85
N LEU A 132 7.70 1.58 -2.36
CA LEU A 132 9.06 2.10 -2.44
C LEU A 132 10.05 1.09 -3.01
N ASP A 133 11.14 1.61 -3.58
CA ASP A 133 12.38 0.87 -3.83
C ASP A 133 13.48 1.41 -2.89
N LEU A 134 14.28 0.51 -2.32
CA LEU A 134 15.40 0.87 -1.44
C LEU A 134 16.72 0.89 -2.21
N SER A 135 17.66 1.73 -1.76
CA SER A 135 19.05 1.56 -2.14
C SER A 135 19.61 0.25 -1.58
N PRO A 136 20.70 -0.31 -2.16
CA PRO A 136 21.37 -1.47 -1.60
C PRO A 136 21.64 -1.28 -0.11
N PRO A 137 21.21 -2.21 0.76
CA PRO A 137 21.28 -2.02 2.20
C PRO A 137 22.72 -2.17 2.70
N THR A 138 23.06 -1.42 3.76
CA THR A 138 24.19 -1.77 4.64
C THR A 138 23.76 -2.84 5.63
N VAL A 139 24.72 -3.57 6.24
CA VAL A 139 24.40 -4.58 7.28
C VAL A 139 23.57 -3.96 8.41
N LEU A 140 23.98 -2.76 8.87
CA LEU A 140 23.28 -2.04 9.94
C LEU A 140 21.86 -1.63 9.51
N GLY A 141 21.71 -1.08 8.30
CA GLY A 141 20.41 -0.68 7.77
C GLY A 141 19.44 -1.85 7.59
N GLU A 142 19.94 -3.00 7.14
CA GLU A 142 19.14 -4.24 7.04
C GLU A 142 18.66 -4.72 8.41
N GLN A 143 19.55 -4.72 9.42
CA GLN A 143 19.19 -5.10 10.80
C GLN A 143 18.15 -4.16 11.40
N SER A 144 18.35 -2.85 11.33
CA SER A 144 17.39 -1.87 11.86
C SER A 144 16.04 -1.96 11.15
N LEU A 145 16.02 -2.22 9.84
CA LEU A 145 14.77 -2.42 9.11
C LEU A 145 14.06 -3.70 9.57
N GLU A 146 14.78 -4.80 9.75
CA GLU A 146 14.21 -6.05 10.25
C GLU A 146 13.63 -5.88 11.67
N GLU A 147 14.32 -5.16 12.55
CA GLU A 147 13.82 -4.82 13.89
C GLU A 147 12.54 -3.97 13.84
N ALA A 148 12.47 -2.96 12.97
CA ALA A 148 11.28 -2.14 12.79
C ALA A 148 10.09 -2.96 12.24
N LEU A 149 10.33 -3.89 11.31
CA LEU A 149 9.31 -4.81 10.78
C LEU A 149 8.82 -5.79 11.87
N ASN A 150 9.73 -6.29 12.71
CA ASN A 150 9.39 -7.12 13.87
C ASN A 150 8.56 -6.34 14.89
N TYR A 151 8.93 -5.09 15.17
CA TYR A 151 8.17 -4.22 16.07
C TYR A 151 6.76 -3.95 15.53
N ALA A 152 6.61 -3.68 14.23
CA ALA A 152 5.30 -3.55 13.60
C ALA A 152 4.44 -4.82 13.78
N ALA A 153 5.04 -6.00 13.66
CA ALA A 153 4.37 -7.27 13.90
C ALA A 153 3.90 -7.42 15.35
N GLN A 154 4.76 -7.08 16.31
CA GLN A 154 4.44 -7.12 17.74
C GLN A 154 3.30 -6.16 18.12
N GLN A 155 3.25 -4.99 17.48
CA GLN A 155 2.17 -4.00 17.67
C GLN A 155 0.90 -4.32 16.87
N GLY A 156 0.89 -5.39 16.06
CA GLY A 156 -0.23 -5.72 15.20
C GLY A 156 -0.48 -4.71 14.06
N VAL A 157 0.54 -3.94 13.67
CA VAL A 157 0.46 -3.02 12.54
C VAL A 157 0.77 -3.78 11.24
N ILE A 158 -0.20 -3.87 10.34
CA ILE A 158 -0.02 -4.61 9.08
C ILE A 158 0.80 -3.77 8.11
N ILE A 159 1.85 -4.34 7.53
CA ILE A 159 2.64 -3.69 6.49
C ILE A 159 2.31 -4.32 5.14
N VAL A 160 1.90 -3.50 4.19
CA VAL A 160 1.65 -3.86 2.79
C VAL A 160 2.75 -3.23 1.95
N ALA A 161 3.47 -4.04 1.18
CA ALA A 161 4.63 -3.56 0.43
C ALA A 161 4.55 -3.94 -1.04
N ALA A 162 4.92 -3.02 -1.93
CA ALA A 162 5.16 -3.33 -3.33
C ALA A 162 6.23 -4.44 -3.46
N ALA A 163 6.04 -5.39 -4.38
CA ALA A 163 7.01 -6.47 -4.61
C ALA A 163 8.31 -6.00 -5.29
N GLY A 164 8.27 -4.85 -5.98
CA GLY A 164 9.36 -4.32 -6.80
C GLY A 164 9.14 -4.59 -8.30
N ASN A 165 9.78 -3.78 -9.14
CA ASN A 165 9.54 -3.71 -10.59
C ASN A 165 10.77 -4.08 -11.44
N GLN A 166 11.67 -4.91 -10.90
CA GLN A 166 12.96 -5.22 -11.52
C GLN A 166 12.93 -6.47 -12.42
N ALA A 167 11.76 -7.09 -12.63
CA ALA A 167 11.59 -8.33 -13.39
C ALA A 167 12.48 -9.48 -12.89
N THR A 168 12.68 -9.57 -11.57
CA THR A 168 13.57 -10.58 -10.97
C THR A 168 12.82 -11.67 -10.21
N ILE A 169 13.46 -12.83 -10.09
CA ILE A 169 13.09 -13.84 -9.09
C ILE A 169 13.94 -13.59 -7.85
N GLY A 170 13.38 -12.91 -6.86
CA GLY A 170 14.12 -12.47 -5.68
C GLY A 170 13.23 -11.77 -4.66
N SER A 171 13.69 -11.74 -3.41
CA SER A 171 13.01 -11.03 -2.32
C SER A 171 13.94 -10.07 -1.62
N SER A 172 13.38 -9.00 -1.07
CA SER A 172 14.07 -8.07 -0.18
C SER A 172 13.83 -8.44 1.29
N VAL A 173 14.50 -7.73 2.19
CA VAL A 173 14.25 -7.77 3.65
C VAL A 173 12.76 -7.59 3.95
N ILE A 174 12.11 -6.66 3.24
CA ILE A 174 10.70 -6.35 3.39
C ILE A 174 9.83 -7.53 2.91
N THR A 175 10.03 -7.99 1.67
CA THR A 175 9.14 -9.00 1.07
C THR A 175 9.40 -10.42 1.59
N ARG A 176 10.55 -10.66 2.22
CA ARG A 176 10.83 -11.92 2.93
C ARG A 176 10.29 -11.96 4.36
N HIS A 177 10.02 -10.80 4.98
CA HIS A 177 9.56 -10.74 6.36
C HIS A 177 8.20 -11.45 6.55
N PRO A 178 8.04 -12.33 7.57
CA PRO A 178 6.83 -13.13 7.73
C PRO A 178 5.54 -12.37 7.97
N TRP A 179 5.62 -11.14 8.49
CA TRP A 179 4.46 -10.31 8.80
C TRP A 179 3.98 -9.43 7.64
N VAL A 180 4.88 -9.09 6.71
CA VAL A 180 4.58 -8.20 5.58
C VAL A 180 3.71 -8.93 4.56
N ILE A 181 2.80 -8.18 3.92
CA ILE A 181 2.02 -8.62 2.75
C ILE A 181 2.64 -7.99 1.49
N PRO A 182 3.49 -8.72 0.75
CA PRO A 182 4.02 -8.24 -0.51
C PRO A 182 2.95 -8.25 -1.61
N VAL A 183 2.97 -7.26 -2.50
CA VAL A 183 1.95 -7.08 -3.54
C VAL A 183 2.57 -7.08 -4.92
N VAL A 184 2.12 -8.03 -5.74
CA VAL A 184 2.47 -8.17 -7.15
C VAL A 184 1.46 -7.41 -8.00
N ALA A 185 1.93 -6.66 -9.00
CA ALA A 185 1.06 -5.99 -9.95
C ALA A 185 0.54 -6.99 -10.99
N CYS A 186 -0.73 -6.87 -11.33
CA CYS A 186 -1.36 -7.62 -12.42
C CYS A 186 -2.09 -6.69 -13.40
N ASP A 187 -2.30 -7.22 -14.61
CA ASP A 187 -3.12 -6.60 -15.65
C ASP A 187 -4.62 -6.78 -15.38
N PHE A 188 -5.46 -6.23 -16.27
CA PHE A 188 -6.92 -6.33 -16.17
C PHE A 188 -7.48 -7.75 -16.35
N GLN A 189 -6.64 -8.73 -16.69
CA GLN A 189 -6.99 -10.15 -16.77
C GLN A 189 -6.50 -10.91 -15.52
N GLY A 190 -5.91 -10.22 -14.54
CA GLY A 190 -5.37 -10.83 -13.32
C GLY A 190 -4.03 -11.53 -13.52
N ARG A 191 -3.35 -11.32 -14.66
CA ARG A 191 -2.04 -11.90 -14.93
C ARG A 191 -0.95 -10.98 -14.39
N PRO A 192 0.10 -11.50 -13.72
CA PRO A 192 1.16 -10.67 -13.20
C PRO A 192 1.85 -9.89 -14.33
N THR A 193 2.16 -8.62 -14.10
CA THR A 193 2.89 -7.79 -15.06
C THR A 193 4.33 -8.27 -15.20
N GLY A 194 4.91 -8.21 -16.41
CA GLY A 194 6.27 -8.68 -16.68
C GLY A 194 7.37 -8.03 -15.85
N GLN A 195 7.18 -6.79 -15.37
CA GLN A 195 8.13 -6.12 -14.49
C GLN A 195 8.08 -6.59 -13.01
N SER A 196 7.02 -7.26 -12.56
CA SER A 196 6.86 -7.59 -11.14
C SER A 196 7.91 -8.59 -10.67
N ASN A 197 8.57 -8.31 -9.54
CA ASN A 197 9.39 -9.32 -8.88
C ASN A 197 8.52 -10.44 -8.32
N LEU A 198 9.03 -11.67 -8.38
CA LEU A 198 8.38 -12.87 -7.87
C LEU A 198 9.34 -13.63 -6.94
N ALA A 199 8.80 -14.30 -5.93
CA ALA A 199 9.59 -15.14 -5.03
C ALA A 199 8.69 -16.11 -4.28
N ASN A 200 9.27 -17.19 -3.75
CA ASN A 200 8.53 -18.12 -2.89
C ASN A 200 7.98 -17.42 -1.63
N SER A 201 8.75 -16.48 -1.06
CA SER A 201 8.32 -15.63 0.06
C SER A 201 7.11 -14.77 -0.30
N ILE A 202 7.13 -14.16 -1.50
CA ILE A 202 6.04 -13.33 -2.04
C ILE A 202 4.80 -14.19 -2.29
N SER A 203 4.92 -15.31 -3.01
CA SER A 203 3.82 -16.23 -3.26
C SER A 203 3.13 -16.73 -1.99
N LYS A 204 3.93 -17.10 -0.97
CA LYS A 204 3.40 -17.70 0.26
C LYS A 204 2.61 -16.74 1.15
N ARG A 205 2.78 -15.43 1.03
CA ARG A 205 2.23 -14.45 1.99
C ARG A 205 1.65 -13.19 1.34
N GLY A 206 1.90 -13.00 0.06
CA GLY A 206 1.49 -11.84 -0.70
C GLY A 206 0.16 -12.04 -1.41
N LEU A 207 -0.17 -11.01 -2.18
CA LEU A 207 -1.35 -10.94 -3.05
C LEU A 207 -0.94 -10.35 -4.39
N SER A 208 -1.68 -10.68 -5.44
CA SER A 208 -1.68 -9.93 -6.69
C SER A 208 -2.82 -8.90 -6.67
N ALA A 209 -2.58 -7.70 -7.18
CA ALA A 209 -3.61 -6.66 -7.29
C ALA A 209 -3.39 -5.81 -8.57
N PRO A 210 -4.43 -5.10 -9.06
CA PRO A 210 -4.34 -4.30 -10.28
C PRO A 210 -3.20 -3.29 -10.16
N GLY A 211 -2.26 -3.35 -11.09
CA GLY A 211 -1.11 -2.47 -11.10
C GLY A 211 -0.68 -2.06 -12.51
N ASP A 212 -1.44 -2.41 -13.54
CA ASP A 212 -1.18 -1.97 -14.91
C ASP A 212 -2.19 -0.91 -15.36
N HIS A 213 -1.69 0.19 -15.93
CA HIS A 213 -2.46 1.32 -16.43
C HIS A 213 -3.50 1.85 -15.43
N ILE A 214 -3.11 1.95 -14.15
CA ILE A 214 -3.97 2.47 -13.09
C ILE A 214 -4.02 3.98 -13.19
N ILE A 215 -5.23 4.54 -13.25
CA ILE A 215 -5.48 5.98 -13.23
C ILE A 215 -5.66 6.40 -11.78
N SER A 216 -4.99 7.48 -11.36
CA SER A 216 -5.13 8.08 -10.04
C SER A 216 -4.91 9.60 -10.10
N THR A 217 -4.94 10.26 -8.95
CA THR A 217 -4.69 11.70 -8.81
C THR A 217 -3.25 12.05 -9.21
N GLY A 218 -3.10 13.01 -10.12
CA GLY A 218 -1.83 13.68 -10.41
C GLY A 218 -1.75 15.03 -9.69
N ILE A 219 -0.54 15.56 -9.50
CA ILE A 219 -0.26 16.79 -8.73
C ILE A 219 -0.91 18.09 -9.25
N HIS A 220 -1.49 18.07 -10.46
CA HIS A 220 -2.00 19.26 -11.16
C HIS A 220 -3.53 19.29 -11.34
N GLY A 221 -4.30 18.54 -10.55
CA GLY A 221 -5.74 18.42 -10.80
C GLY A 221 -6.09 17.52 -11.97
N LYS A 222 -5.09 16.96 -12.66
CA LYS A 222 -5.27 16.05 -13.79
C LYS A 222 -4.99 14.62 -13.38
N PRO A 223 -5.81 13.66 -13.84
CA PRO A 223 -5.54 12.24 -13.67
C PRO A 223 -4.18 11.86 -14.25
N ARG A 224 -3.49 10.94 -13.57
CA ARG A 224 -2.22 10.35 -14.00
C ARG A 224 -2.41 8.84 -14.14
N THR A 225 -1.90 8.28 -15.23
CA THR A 225 -1.82 6.83 -15.42
C THR A 225 -0.43 6.34 -15.03
N PHE A 226 -0.35 5.24 -14.30
CA PHE A 226 0.91 4.61 -13.90
C PHE A 226 0.77 3.08 -13.82
N SER A 227 1.86 2.38 -14.14
CA SER A 227 1.97 0.93 -14.03
C SER A 227 3.12 0.56 -13.09
N GLY A 228 2.87 -0.35 -12.15
CA GLY A 228 3.86 -0.89 -11.22
C GLY A 228 3.25 -1.52 -9.97
N THR A 229 4.05 -2.29 -9.25
CA THR A 229 3.69 -2.86 -7.93
C THR A 229 3.32 -1.78 -6.92
N SER A 230 3.89 -0.58 -7.04
CA SER A 230 3.52 0.60 -6.24
C SER A 230 2.07 1.07 -6.46
N ALA A 231 1.49 0.84 -7.64
CA ALA A 231 0.07 1.09 -7.92
C ALA A 231 -0.84 -0.01 -7.34
N ALA A 232 -0.33 -1.23 -7.24
CA ALA A 232 -1.07 -2.39 -6.73
C ALA A 232 -1.14 -2.43 -5.19
N ALA A 233 -0.06 -2.08 -4.50
CA ALA A 233 0.00 -2.04 -3.03
C ALA A 233 -1.18 -1.31 -2.37
N PRO A 234 -1.57 -0.08 -2.79
CA PRO A 234 -2.69 0.62 -2.17
C PRO A 234 -4.06 -0.07 -2.37
N PHE A 235 -4.24 -0.96 -3.35
CA PHE A 235 -5.46 -1.77 -3.45
C PHE A 235 -5.61 -2.72 -2.27
N VAL A 236 -4.51 -3.40 -1.91
CA VAL A 236 -4.48 -4.31 -0.76
C VAL A 236 -4.60 -3.53 0.55
N THR A 237 -3.86 -2.42 0.68
CA THR A 237 -3.94 -1.52 1.85
C THR A 237 -5.38 -1.05 2.08
N GLY A 238 -6.04 -0.55 1.02
CA GLY A 238 -7.42 -0.09 1.09
C GLY A 238 -8.40 -1.21 1.45
N ALA A 239 -8.24 -2.41 0.86
CA ALA A 239 -9.07 -3.57 1.22
C ALA A 239 -8.98 -3.93 2.70
N ILE A 240 -7.75 -3.98 3.27
CA ILE A 240 -7.54 -4.23 4.70
C ILE A 240 -8.21 -3.16 5.54
N ALA A 241 -8.09 -1.88 5.16
CA ALA A 241 -8.67 -0.77 5.88
C ALA A 241 -10.21 -0.82 5.90
N LEU A 242 -10.85 -1.15 4.77
CA LEU A 242 -12.31 -1.30 4.70
C LEU A 242 -12.80 -2.54 5.48
N LEU A 243 -12.10 -3.68 5.37
CA LEU A 243 -12.42 -4.88 6.16
C LEU A 243 -12.39 -4.55 7.65
N TRP A 244 -11.32 -3.91 8.11
CA TRP A 244 -11.17 -3.59 9.51
C TRP A 244 -12.12 -2.48 9.99
N SER A 245 -12.58 -1.61 9.07
CA SER A 245 -13.67 -0.68 9.34
C SER A 245 -15.00 -1.41 9.61
N GLN A 246 -15.27 -2.50 8.89
CA GLN A 246 -16.45 -3.36 9.11
C GLN A 246 -16.30 -4.24 10.36
N PHE A 247 -15.10 -4.73 10.63
CA PHE A 247 -14.80 -5.62 11.76
C PHE A 247 -13.80 -4.97 12.74
N PRO A 248 -14.16 -3.88 13.44
CA PRO A 248 -13.22 -3.09 14.24
C PRO A 248 -12.59 -3.86 15.41
N ARG A 249 -13.23 -4.96 15.85
CA ARG A 249 -12.74 -5.86 16.90
C ARG A 249 -11.83 -6.98 16.39
N ALA A 250 -11.71 -7.15 15.07
CA ALA A 250 -10.81 -8.16 14.51
C ALA A 250 -9.35 -7.79 14.83
N THR A 251 -8.55 -8.80 15.15
CA THR A 251 -7.10 -8.67 15.28
C THR A 251 -6.45 -8.52 13.90
N ALA A 252 -5.25 -7.96 13.87
CA ALA A 252 -4.46 -7.85 12.64
C ALA A 252 -4.25 -9.21 11.96
N THR A 253 -4.00 -10.26 12.76
CA THR A 253 -3.84 -11.63 12.29
C THR A 253 -5.09 -12.13 11.58
N GLN A 254 -6.28 -11.90 12.14
CA GLN A 254 -7.55 -12.33 11.52
C GLN A 254 -7.79 -11.60 10.19
N VAL A 255 -7.60 -10.28 10.15
CA VAL A 255 -7.75 -9.50 8.90
C VAL A 255 -6.77 -10.00 7.84
N ARG A 256 -5.49 -10.15 8.20
CA ARG A 256 -4.45 -10.66 7.29
C ARG A 256 -4.72 -12.09 6.82
N PHE A 257 -5.21 -12.96 7.70
CA PHE A 257 -5.54 -14.35 7.37
C PHE A 257 -6.69 -14.44 6.37
N SER A 258 -7.75 -13.65 6.58
CA SER A 258 -8.93 -13.62 5.69
C SER A 258 -8.58 -13.34 4.22
N LEU A 259 -7.53 -12.54 3.99
CA LEU A 259 -7.06 -12.18 2.65
C LEU A 259 -6.07 -13.21 2.07
N THR A 260 -5.13 -13.70 2.87
CA THR A 260 -3.96 -14.45 2.36
C THR A 260 -4.10 -15.98 2.40
N GLN A 261 -5.04 -16.50 3.21
CA GLN A 261 -5.18 -17.94 3.44
C GLN A 261 -6.62 -18.45 3.34
N GLY A 262 -7.63 -17.59 3.48
CA GLY A 262 -9.04 -18.00 3.56
C GLY A 262 -9.58 -18.79 2.36
N TYR A 263 -8.84 -18.91 1.25
CA TYR A 263 -9.40 -19.29 -0.05
C TYR A 263 -8.60 -20.26 -0.93
N LEU A 264 -7.43 -20.77 -0.51
CA LEU A 264 -6.52 -21.39 -1.50
C LEU A 264 -6.00 -22.78 -1.13
N ARG A 265 -6.33 -23.74 -2.00
CA ARG A 265 -5.46 -24.89 -2.31
C ARG A 265 -4.25 -24.37 -3.07
N ARG A 266 -3.05 -24.46 -2.48
CA ARG A 266 -1.81 -23.97 -3.10
C ARG A 266 -1.28 -24.98 -4.09
N GLN A 267 -1.40 -24.69 -5.39
CA GLN A 267 -0.48 -25.23 -6.39
C GLN A 267 0.89 -24.55 -6.21
N PRO A 268 2.02 -25.21 -6.53
CA PRO A 268 3.32 -24.57 -6.49
C PRO A 268 3.37 -23.47 -7.56
N SER A 269 3.29 -22.21 -7.14
CA SER A 269 3.41 -21.03 -8.01
C SER A 269 4.27 -19.99 -7.32
N LEU A 270 5.03 -19.21 -8.10
CA LEU A 270 5.72 -18.02 -7.60
C LEU A 270 4.82 -16.77 -7.61
N VAL A 271 3.64 -16.86 -8.24
CA VAL A 271 2.66 -15.79 -8.32
C VAL A 271 1.68 -15.91 -7.16
N PRO A 272 1.54 -14.87 -6.31
CA PRO A 272 0.55 -14.89 -5.24
C PRO A 272 -0.87 -14.80 -5.81
N PRO A 273 -1.87 -15.27 -5.06
CA PRO A 273 -3.26 -15.21 -5.49
C PRO A 273 -3.76 -13.78 -5.72
N LEU A 274 -4.69 -13.62 -6.66
CA LEU A 274 -5.38 -12.34 -6.86
C LEU A 274 -6.20 -11.96 -5.61
N LEU A 275 -6.10 -10.70 -5.19
CA LEU A 275 -6.91 -10.13 -4.13
C LEU A 275 -8.40 -10.37 -4.41
N ASN A 276 -9.13 -10.85 -3.40
CA ASN A 276 -10.58 -10.96 -3.43
C ASN A 276 -11.15 -10.36 -2.15
N ALA A 277 -11.38 -9.05 -2.15
CA ALA A 277 -11.78 -8.31 -0.97
C ALA A 277 -13.17 -8.73 -0.45
N TRP A 278 -14.11 -9.01 -1.36
CA TRP A 278 -15.44 -9.46 -0.97
C TRP A 278 -15.45 -10.85 -0.35
N ALA A 279 -14.65 -11.78 -0.88
CA ALA A 279 -14.50 -13.08 -0.25
C ALA A 279 -13.99 -12.88 1.18
N ALA A 280 -12.86 -12.20 1.38
CA ALA A 280 -12.32 -11.92 2.72
C ALA A 280 -13.36 -11.34 3.70
N TYR A 281 -14.21 -10.41 3.23
CA TYR A 281 -15.35 -9.89 4.01
C TYR A 281 -16.33 -10.99 4.43
N GLN A 282 -16.76 -11.86 3.51
CA GLN A 282 -17.67 -12.96 3.80
C GLN A 282 -17.07 -13.98 4.79
N PHE A 283 -15.78 -14.28 4.69
CA PHE A 283 -15.11 -15.15 5.66
C PHE A 283 -15.10 -14.55 7.06
N MET A 284 -14.73 -13.27 7.18
CA MET A 284 -14.78 -12.56 8.46
C MET A 284 -16.21 -12.53 9.01
N GLY A 285 -17.22 -12.25 8.19
CA GLY A 285 -18.63 -12.25 8.61
C GLY A 285 -19.07 -13.57 9.25
N LYS A 286 -18.62 -14.71 8.69
CA LYS A 286 -18.87 -16.04 9.26
C LYS A 286 -18.12 -16.29 10.56
N GLU A 287 -16.83 -15.93 10.63
CA GLU A 287 -16.04 -16.12 11.86
C GLU A 287 -16.53 -15.27 13.03
N PHE A 288 -17.08 -14.08 12.76
CA PHE A 288 -17.56 -13.16 13.79
C PHE A 288 -19.08 -13.24 14.05
N ASN A 289 -19.78 -14.25 13.52
CA ASN A 289 -21.23 -14.47 13.66
C ASN A 289 -22.08 -13.23 13.31
N LEU A 290 -21.74 -12.55 12.21
CA LEU A 290 -22.45 -11.36 11.74
C LEU A 290 -23.36 -11.63 10.52
N LEU A 291 -23.56 -12.90 10.14
CA LEU A 291 -24.42 -13.35 9.05
C LEU A 291 -25.27 -14.55 9.47
#